data_AF-A0A6P8BBA4-F1
#
_entry.id   AF-A0A6P8BBA4-F1
#
_cell.length_a   1.000
_cell.length_b   1.000
_cell.length_c   1.000
_cell.angle_alpha   90.00
_cell.angle_beta   90.00
_cell.angle_gamma   90.00
#
_symmetry.space_group_name_H-M   'P 1'
#
loop_
_entity.id
_entity.type
_entity.pdbx_description
1 polymer ?
#
loop_
_entity_poly.entity_id
_entity_poly.type
_entity_poly.pdbx_seq_one_letter_code
_entity_poly.pdbx_strand_id
1 'polypeptide(L)'
;MSIKIIDPVYTTKYIGPCQITLFDRNDTPITVIDAPEKAEPALQINDKVITIKIFEGCRAEKDYGTFPDGLYIKVSYKGQRYGYIIR
;
A
#
# COMPACT_ATOMS: atom_id res chain seq x y z
N MET A 1 2.40 5.34 -13.87
CA MET A 1 1.91 4.19 -13.07
C MET A 1 1.26 4.75 -11.82
N SER A 2 0.19 4.13 -11.33
CA SER A 2 -0.54 4.61 -10.15
C SER A 2 -1.02 3.44 -9.30
N ILE A 3 -1.06 3.64 -7.98
CA ILE A 3 -1.76 2.75 -7.06
C ILE A 3 -3.08 3.37 -6.64
N LYS A 4 -4.13 2.55 -6.53
CA LYS A 4 -5.43 2.95 -5.99
C LYS A 4 -5.99 1.85 -5.11
N ILE A 5 -6.70 2.21 -4.04
CA ILE A 5 -7.49 1.25 -3.26
C ILE A 5 -8.81 1.03 -4.01
N ILE A 6 -9.11 -0.22 -4.35
CA ILE A 6 -10.37 -0.60 -5.01
C ILE A 6 -11.37 -1.23 -4.04
N ASP A 7 -10.90 -1.78 -2.92
CA ASP A 7 -11.76 -2.29 -1.87
C ASP A 7 -11.05 -2.21 -0.51
N PRO A 8 -11.70 -1.69 0.55
CA PRO A 8 -12.90 -0.86 0.48
C PRO A 8 -12.59 0.49 -0.19
N VAL A 9 -13.52 1.00 -1.00
CA VAL A 9 -13.40 2.35 -1.59
C VAL A 9 -13.73 3.38 -0.52
N TYR A 10 -12.69 4.03 0.01
CA TYR A 10 -12.88 5.09 0.99
C TYR A 10 -13.31 6.39 0.29
N THR A 11 -14.48 6.90 0.67
CA THR A 11 -15.03 8.16 0.13
C THR A 11 -14.48 9.41 0.84
N THR A 12 -13.72 9.23 1.92
CA THR A 12 -13.14 10.32 2.72
C THR A 12 -11.66 10.51 2.41
N LYS A 13 -11.18 11.76 2.46
CA LYS A 13 -9.76 12.11 2.28
C LYS A 13 -8.85 11.62 3.41
N TYR A 14 -9.41 11.28 4.57
CA TYR A 14 -8.65 10.89 5.76
C TYR A 14 -8.76 9.39 5.98
N ILE A 15 -7.77 8.65 5.48
CA ILE A 15 -7.74 7.19 5.59
C ILE A 15 -6.63 6.82 6.58
N GLY A 16 -6.89 6.97 7.89
CA GLY A 16 -6.06 6.41 8.96
C GLY A 16 -4.60 6.90 9.07
N PRO A 17 -3.83 6.30 10.00
CA PRO A 17 -2.46 6.69 10.32
C PRO A 17 -1.41 6.00 9.43
N CYS A 18 -1.79 4.97 8.66
CA CYS A 18 -0.89 4.24 7.79
C CYS A 18 -0.81 4.87 6.40
N GLN A 19 0.33 4.68 5.77
CA GLN A 19 0.65 5.19 4.45
C GLN A 19 1.26 4.07 3.63
N ILE A 20 0.67 3.78 2.47
CA ILE A 20 1.17 2.81 1.50
C ILE A 20 1.82 3.61 0.38
N THR A 21 3.12 3.42 0.18
CA THR A 21 3.88 4.04 -0.89
C THR A 21 4.25 2.98 -1.93
N LEU A 22 3.90 3.22 -3.19
CA LEU A 22 4.35 2.44 -4.33
C LEU A 22 5.71 2.94 -4.78
N PHE A 23 6.66 2.01 -4.92
CA PHE A 23 7.99 2.25 -5.43
C PHE A 23 8.23 1.53 -6.75
N ASP A 24 9.10 2.10 -7.57
CA ASP A 24 9.64 1.44 -8.75
C ASP A 24 10.88 0.58 -8.41
N ARG A 25 11.45 -0.06 -9.44
CA ARG A 25 12.65 -0.91 -9.31
C ARG A 25 13.92 -0.17 -8.90
N ASN A 26 13.90 1.16 -8.94
CA ASN A 26 15.02 2.03 -8.62
C ASN A 26 14.80 2.71 -7.25
N ASP A 27 13.93 2.16 -6.40
CA ASP A 27 13.55 2.71 -5.09
C ASP A 27 12.96 4.14 -5.17
N THR A 28 12.40 4.54 -6.32
CA THR A 28 11.77 5.85 -6.50
C THR A 28 10.29 5.78 -6.13
N PRO A 29 9.79 6.64 -5.22
CA PRO A 29 8.38 6.66 -4.86
C PRO A 29 7.55 7.19 -6.03
N ILE A 30 6.61 6.37 -6.53
CA ILE A 30 5.72 6.72 -7.63
C ILE A 30 4.44 7.39 -7.11
N THR A 31 3.81 6.79 -6.11
CA THR A 31 2.50 7.24 -5.60
C THR A 31 2.33 6.82 -4.15
N VAL A 32 1.58 7.62 -3.40
CA VAL A 32 1.33 7.42 -1.99
C VAL A 32 -0.18 7.46 -1.74
N ILE A 33 -0.68 6.52 -0.95
CA ILE A 33 -2.08 6.45 -0.52
C ILE A 33 -2.14 6.20 0.99
N ASP A 34 -3.20 6.70 1.61
CA ASP A 34 -3.44 6.55 3.03
C ASP A 34 -4.28 5.28 3.29
N ALA A 35 -4.05 4.61 4.41
CA ALA A 35 -4.78 3.42 4.81
C ALA A 35 -5.05 3.35 6.33
N PRO A 36 -6.14 2.71 6.78
CA PRO A 36 -6.37 2.46 8.20
C PRO A 36 -5.49 1.31 8.69
N GLU A 37 -5.27 1.28 10.01
CA GLU A 37 -4.79 0.07 10.69
C GLU A 37 -5.89 -0.98 10.71
N LYS A 38 -5.51 -2.26 10.89
CA LYS A 38 -6.46 -3.39 11.02
C LYS A 38 -7.40 -3.47 9.81
N ALA A 39 -6.86 -3.30 8.61
CA ALA A 39 -7.59 -3.26 7.36
C ALA A 39 -6.97 -4.20 6.33
N GLU A 40 -7.79 -4.71 5.41
CA GLU A 40 -7.36 -5.62 4.34
C GLU A 40 -7.64 -5.00 2.96
N PRO A 41 -6.95 -3.90 2.57
CA PRO A 41 -7.26 -3.24 1.32
C PRO A 41 -6.78 -4.06 0.09
N ALA A 42 -7.66 -4.15 -0.90
CA ALA A 42 -7.32 -4.51 -2.25
C ALA A 42 -6.82 -3.28 -3.02
N LEU A 43 -5.59 -3.39 -3.53
CA LEU A 43 -4.85 -2.37 -4.24
C LEU A 43 -4.81 -2.72 -5.72
N GLN A 44 -5.23 -1.79 -6.58
CA GLN A 44 -4.99 -1.88 -8.01
C GLN A 44 -3.67 -1.17 -8.35
N ILE A 45 -2.71 -1.92 -8.86
CA ILE A 45 -1.42 -1.43 -9.37
C ILE A 45 -1.35 -1.74 -10.85
N ASN A 46 -1.51 -0.71 -11.69
CA ASN A 46 -1.75 -0.86 -13.13
C ASN A 46 -2.95 -1.81 -13.37
N ASP A 47 -2.76 -2.92 -14.09
CA ASP A 47 -3.82 -3.88 -14.43
C ASP A 47 -3.84 -5.09 -13.47
N LYS A 48 -3.07 -5.05 -12.37
CA LYS A 48 -3.02 -6.12 -11.36
C LYS A 48 -3.68 -5.70 -10.07
N VAL A 49 -4.38 -6.64 -9.43
CA VAL A 49 -4.98 -6.48 -8.10
C VAL A 49 -4.12 -7.22 -7.08
N ILE A 50 -3.85 -6.56 -5.96
CA ILE A 50 -3.02 -7.07 -4.86
C ILE A 50 -3.75 -6.78 -3.55
N THR A 51 -3.97 -7.81 -2.75
CA THR A 51 -4.55 -7.65 -1.42
C THR A 51 -3.44 -7.66 -0.40
N ILE A 52 -3.47 -6.68 0.51
CA ILE A 52 -2.58 -6.66 1.66
C ILE A 52 -3.37 -6.64 2.96
N LYS A 53 -2.77 -7.18 4.00
CA LYS A 53 -3.30 -7.13 5.36
C LYS A 53 -2.47 -6.18 6.19
N ILE A 54 -3.11 -5.12 6.67
CA ILE A 54 -2.51 -4.11 7.55
C ILE A 54 -2.94 -4.41 8.98
N PHE A 55 -1.98 -4.63 9.85
CA PHE A 55 -2.17 -4.86 11.28
C PHE A 55 -1.94 -3.57 12.08
N GLU A 56 -2.17 -3.67 13.39
CA GLU A 56 -1.78 -2.63 14.34
C GLU A 56 -0.28 -2.32 14.22
N GLY A 57 0.10 -1.05 14.36
CA GLY A 57 1.50 -0.67 14.12
C GLY A 57 1.83 -0.35 12.66
N CYS A 58 0.83 -0.25 11.77
CA CYS A 58 1.03 -0.18 10.31
C CYS A 58 1.95 -1.29 9.75
N ARG A 59 1.99 -2.42 10.45
CA ARG A 59 2.57 -3.68 9.99
C ARG A 59 1.76 -4.17 8.81
N ALA A 60 2.40 -4.65 7.76
CA ALA A 60 1.67 -5.11 6.60
C ALA A 60 2.29 -6.34 5.95
N GLU A 61 1.42 -7.22 5.49
CA GLU A 61 1.77 -8.48 4.83
C GLU A 61 1.00 -8.60 3.51
N LYS A 62 1.60 -9.28 2.53
CA LYS A 62 0.90 -9.63 1.29
C LYS A 62 -0.04 -10.79 1.57
N ASP A 63 -1.30 -10.62 1.21
CA ASP A 63 -2.29 -11.69 1.29
C ASP A 63 -2.45 -12.38 -0.07
N TYR A 64 -2.72 -11.60 -1.13
CA TYR A 64 -2.94 -12.12 -2.48
C TYR A 64 -2.39 -11.23 -3.59
N GLY A 65 -2.12 -11.83 -4.76
CA GLY A 65 -1.72 -11.12 -5.98
C GLY A 65 -0.21 -11.12 -6.22
N THR A 66 0.18 -10.61 -7.39
CA THR A 66 1.59 -10.50 -7.80
C THR A 66 1.87 -9.08 -8.22
N PHE A 67 2.95 -8.49 -7.68
CA PHE A 67 3.38 -7.18 -8.12
C PHE A 67 3.82 -7.22 -9.59
N PRO A 68 3.56 -6.16 -10.38
CA PRO A 68 4.22 -6.01 -11.68
C PRO A 68 5.74 -5.96 -11.52
N ASP A 69 6.49 -6.37 -12.54
CA ASP A 69 7.93 -6.57 -12.46
C ASP A 69 8.67 -5.33 -11.94
N GLY A 70 9.42 -5.52 -10.85
CA GLY A 70 10.23 -4.49 -10.22
C GLY A 70 9.46 -3.49 -9.37
N LEU A 71 8.12 -3.57 -9.30
CA LEU A 71 7.33 -2.74 -8.38
C LEU A 71 7.23 -3.39 -7.01
N TYR A 72 7.19 -2.57 -5.98
CA TYR A 72 6.92 -3.01 -4.61
C TYR A 72 6.23 -1.89 -3.85
N ILE A 73 5.61 -2.22 -2.73
CA ILE A 73 5.02 -1.22 -1.83
C ILE A 73 5.73 -1.22 -0.48
N LYS A 74 5.66 -0.09 0.19
CA LYS A 74 6.09 0.07 1.57
C LYS A 74 4.94 0.62 2.38
N VAL A 75 4.64 -0.01 3.51
CA VAL A 75 3.65 0.47 4.46
C VAL A 75 4.36 1.03 5.68
N SER A 76 4.07 2.28 6.04
CA SER A 76 4.65 2.96 7.20
C SER A 76 3.60 3.84 7.88
N TYR A 77 3.90 4.28 9.10
CA TYR A 77 3.18 5.41 9.66
C TYR A 77 3.44 6.67 8.84
N LYS A 78 2.42 7.54 8.76
CA LYS A 78 2.58 8.88 8.20
C LYS A 78 3.72 9.63 8.89
N GLY A 79 4.65 10.15 8.10
CA GLY A 79 5.82 10.88 8.60
C GLY A 79 6.97 10.00 9.10
N GLN A 80 6.84 8.68 9.09
CA GLN A 80 7.95 7.78 9.44
C GLN A 80 8.77 7.37 8.22
N ARG A 81 10.09 7.32 8.42
CA ARG A 81 11.06 6.91 7.39
C ARG A 81 11.17 5.40 7.25
N TYR A 82 10.83 4.63 8.29
CA TYR A 82 10.90 3.17 8.30
C TYR A 82 9.51 2.55 8.10
N GLY A 83 9.45 1.37 7.49
CA GLY A 83 8.20 0.70 7.17
C GLY A 83 8.42 -0.70 6.64
N TYR A 84 7.33 -1.41 6.41
CA TYR A 84 7.28 -2.79 5.98
C TYR A 84 7.24 -2.85 4.46
N ILE A 85 8.24 -3.50 3.86
CA ILE A 85 8.35 -3.66 2.40
C ILE A 85 7.63 -4.94 1.99
N ILE A 86 6.79 -4.84 0.97
CA ILE A 86 6.01 -5.94 0.41
C ILE A 86 6.32 -6.06 -1.08
N ARG A 87 6.72 -7.26 -1.51
CA ARG A 87 7.12 -7.63 -2.88
C ARG A 87 6.30 -8.81 -3.40
#